data_AF-A0A538Q862-F1
#
_entry.id   AF-A0A538Q862-F1
#
_cell.length_a   1.000
_cell.length_b   1.000
_cell.length_c   1.000
_cell.angle_alpha   90.00
_cell.angle_beta   90.00
_cell.angle_gamma   90.00
#
_symmetry.space_group_name_H-M   'P 1'
#
loop_
_entity.id
_entity.type
_entity.pdbx_description
1 polymer ?
#
loop_
_entity_poly.entity_id
_entity_poly.type
_entity_poly.pdbx_seq_one_letter_code
_entity_poly.pdbx_strand_id
1 'polypeptide(L)'
;MLGKLAQQFGRAMGKHSALRDAIGEVVAGRWRPKRPDPQALASTFEPHERGSILVAAVFDAFQAIYERRASDLYRIATSGSGVLPEGHLHPDLVNRLAAEAAKSAKHVLRMCIRALDYCPPVDVTFGDFLRAIITADVDLVRDDDLSYRVAFIEAFRRRGIYPRDVRTLSVDSLRWPDSGRGHEADRVGRLAALIDDKLKELRDDARTRKVYFERSQRLAEDLRNMIRASDFVRHELEQLIRRHVVMSSPHPEIENDRSDLPQFEVHAVRPAHRVGPDGDVVNHAVVVIAQRRKVRLDPADPASPPLTFRGGVTLIFNLATFTLQYAIGKGILDDDRLHQQRELLSTGRVGSAWNTYFGAPHLGLAAEPFAMLHRSDEELAP
;
A
#
# COMPACT_ATOMS: atom_id res chain seq x y z
N MET A 1 -6.56 -1.19 27.77
CA MET A 1 -5.35 -0.63 28.43
C MET A 1 -4.39 0.06 27.45
N LEU A 2 -4.20 -0.44 26.22
CA LEU A 2 -3.24 0.12 25.25
C LEU A 2 -3.52 1.57 24.80
N GLY A 3 -4.78 2.00 24.74
CA GLY A 3 -5.11 3.40 24.48
C GLY A 3 -4.58 4.38 25.55
N LYS A 4 -4.39 3.93 26.80
CA LYS A 4 -3.70 4.69 27.86
C LYS A 4 -2.17 4.66 27.72
N LEU A 5 -1.60 3.59 27.15
CA LEU A 5 -0.17 3.53 26.80
C LEU A 5 0.16 4.43 25.61
N ALA A 6 -0.72 4.53 24.61
CA ALA A 6 -0.62 5.53 23.55
C ALA A 6 -0.56 6.98 24.11
N GLN A 7 -1.21 7.25 25.25
CA GLN A 7 -1.07 8.54 25.95
C GLN A 7 0.35 8.76 26.50
N GLN A 8 1.00 7.72 27.00
CA GLN A 8 2.35 7.81 27.57
C GLN A 8 3.43 7.84 26.47
N PHE A 9 3.27 7.04 25.41
CA PHE A 9 4.14 7.09 24.22
C PHE A 9 4.06 8.44 23.49
N GLY A 10 2.86 9.01 23.33
CA GLY A 10 2.69 10.33 22.73
C GLY A 10 3.30 11.48 23.57
N ARG A 11 3.26 11.36 24.91
CA ARG A 11 3.91 12.34 25.81
C ARG A 11 5.44 12.25 25.80
N ALA A 12 6.00 11.05 25.63
CA ALA A 12 7.45 10.83 25.62
C ALA A 12 8.14 11.27 24.31
N MET A 13 7.42 11.32 23.18
CA MET A 13 8.01 11.64 21.86
C MET A 13 7.89 13.12 21.44
N GLY A 14 7.34 14.01 22.27
CA GLY A 14 7.37 15.46 22.07
C GLY A 14 6.60 16.04 20.87
N LYS A 15 6.09 15.23 19.94
CA LYS A 15 5.34 15.65 18.74
C LYS A 15 3.90 15.08 18.73
N HIS A 16 2.99 15.94 19.19
CA HIS A 16 1.56 16.12 18.86
C HIS A 16 0.54 14.97 19.05
N SER A 17 -0.66 15.37 19.49
CA SER A 17 -1.84 14.58 19.87
C SER A 17 -2.46 13.65 18.80
N ALA A 18 -1.89 13.56 17.60
CA ALA A 18 -2.54 12.97 16.43
C ALA A 18 -2.94 11.49 16.61
N LEU A 19 -2.04 10.64 17.14
CA LEU A 19 -2.37 9.24 17.39
C LEU A 19 -3.40 9.08 18.52
N ARG A 20 -3.31 9.93 19.54
CA ARG A 20 -4.24 9.92 20.69
C ARG A 20 -5.66 10.27 20.26
N ASP A 21 -5.80 11.26 19.39
CA ASP A 21 -7.08 11.77 18.91
C ASP A 21 -7.67 10.87 17.80
N ALA A 22 -6.82 10.18 17.04
CA ALA A 22 -7.25 9.20 16.04
C ALA A 22 -7.93 7.97 16.69
N ILE A 23 -7.44 7.51 17.84
CA ILE A 23 -7.90 6.27 18.49
C ILE A 23 -8.85 6.51 19.68
N GLY A 24 -9.04 7.76 20.11
CA GLY A 24 -9.94 8.09 21.20
C GLY A 24 -10.10 9.58 21.45
N GLU A 25 -10.91 9.91 22.44
CA GLU A 25 -11.30 11.28 22.77
C GLU A 25 -11.37 11.46 24.28
N VAL A 26 -11.21 12.70 24.75
CA VAL A 26 -11.40 13.02 26.17
C VAL A 26 -12.80 13.56 26.38
N VAL A 27 -13.61 12.85 27.16
CA VAL A 27 -14.96 13.26 27.52
C VAL A 27 -15.05 13.36 29.04
N ALA A 28 -15.47 14.53 29.52
CA ALA A 28 -15.52 14.86 30.95
C ALA A 28 -14.17 14.60 31.68
N GLY A 29 -13.06 15.01 31.06
CA GLY A 29 -11.71 14.84 31.62
C GLY A 29 -11.17 13.40 31.60
N ARG A 30 -11.95 12.43 31.09
CA ARG A 30 -11.52 11.02 30.96
C ARG A 30 -11.39 10.64 29.50
N TRP A 31 -10.23 10.10 29.14
CA TRP A 31 -10.03 9.54 27.80
C TRP A 31 -10.84 8.24 27.64
N ARG A 32 -11.54 8.13 26.52
CA ARG A 32 -12.26 6.92 26.10
C ARG A 32 -11.88 6.57 24.65
N PRO A 33 -11.80 5.27 24.31
CA PRO A 33 -11.55 4.85 22.94
C PRO A 33 -12.70 5.27 22.02
N LYS A 34 -12.38 5.72 20.81
CA LYS A 34 -13.37 6.12 19.81
C LYS A 34 -14.02 4.87 19.25
N ARG A 35 -15.35 4.81 19.28
CA ARG A 35 -16.07 3.67 18.69
C ARG A 35 -15.85 3.66 17.17
N PRO A 36 -15.56 2.50 16.55
CA PRO A 36 -15.51 2.40 15.10
C PRO A 36 -16.86 2.78 14.49
N ASP A 37 -16.81 3.62 13.46
CA ASP A 37 -17.96 4.00 12.65
C ASP A 37 -17.73 3.54 11.20
N PRO A 38 -18.52 2.58 10.70
CA PRO A 38 -18.41 2.11 9.32
C PRO A 38 -18.75 3.16 8.25
N GLN A 39 -19.40 4.27 8.61
CA GLN A 39 -19.76 5.33 7.66
C GLN A 39 -18.72 6.45 7.60
N ALA A 40 -17.83 6.55 8.59
CA ALA A 40 -16.88 7.65 8.72
C ALA A 40 -16.05 7.87 7.45
N LEU A 41 -15.54 6.80 6.82
CA LEU A 41 -14.72 6.93 5.61
C LEU A 41 -15.49 7.48 4.41
N ALA A 42 -16.80 7.23 4.34
CA ALA A 42 -17.64 7.70 3.24
C ALA A 42 -17.96 9.21 3.37
N SER A 43 -18.02 9.73 4.59
CA SER A 43 -18.35 11.13 4.88
C SER A 43 -17.15 12.05 5.10
N THR A 44 -15.96 11.51 5.37
CA THR A 44 -14.75 12.29 5.64
C THR A 44 -13.93 12.51 4.37
N PHE A 45 -13.68 13.77 4.00
CA PHE A 45 -12.92 14.12 2.79
C PHE A 45 -11.53 14.69 3.08
N GLU A 46 -11.31 15.23 4.28
CA GLU A 46 -10.05 15.82 4.69
C GLU A 46 -8.96 14.73 4.83
N PRO A 47 -7.80 14.87 4.17
CA PRO A 47 -6.76 13.84 4.15
C PRO A 47 -6.25 13.36 5.51
N HIS A 48 -6.04 14.25 6.48
CA HIS A 48 -5.52 13.90 7.81
C HIS A 48 -6.56 13.15 8.66
N GLU A 49 -7.83 13.55 8.58
CA GLU A 49 -8.96 12.85 9.21
C GLU A 49 -9.16 11.47 8.58
N ARG A 50 -9.08 11.37 7.24
CA ARG A 50 -9.09 10.07 6.55
C ARG A 50 -7.92 9.20 6.98
N GLY A 51 -6.73 9.77 7.06
CA GLY A 51 -5.53 9.08 7.55
C GLY A 51 -5.70 8.56 8.98
N SER A 52 -6.35 9.33 9.85
CA SER A 52 -6.68 8.92 11.22
C SER A 52 -7.59 7.68 11.27
N ILE A 53 -8.52 7.54 10.32
CA ILE A 53 -9.37 6.33 10.20
C ILE A 53 -8.50 5.09 9.90
N LEU A 54 -7.56 5.19 8.96
CA LEU A 54 -6.64 4.10 8.62
C LEU A 54 -5.75 3.73 9.82
N VAL A 55 -5.13 4.73 10.47
CA VAL A 55 -4.28 4.51 11.64
C VAL A 55 -5.06 3.80 12.76
N ALA A 56 -6.30 4.23 13.00
CA ALA A 56 -7.14 3.59 13.99
C ALA A 56 -7.51 2.15 13.62
N ALA A 57 -7.69 1.82 12.33
CA ALA A 57 -7.87 0.45 11.87
C ALA A 57 -6.63 -0.42 12.14
N VAL A 58 -5.44 0.08 11.82
CA VAL A 58 -4.17 -0.63 12.09
C VAL A 58 -3.97 -0.84 13.59
N PHE A 59 -4.32 0.16 14.41
CA PHE A 59 -4.22 0.06 15.87
C PHE A 59 -5.23 -0.92 16.48
N ASP A 60 -6.44 -1.01 15.94
CA ASP A 60 -7.42 -2.02 16.34
C ASP A 60 -6.93 -3.44 16.01
N ALA A 61 -6.31 -3.64 14.84
CA ALA A 61 -5.70 -4.91 14.47
C ALA A 61 -4.55 -5.27 15.43
N PHE A 62 -3.67 -4.30 15.73
CA PHE A 62 -2.59 -4.47 16.70
C PHE A 62 -3.09 -4.88 18.09
N GLN A 63 -4.14 -4.24 18.60
CA GLN A 63 -4.73 -4.59 19.89
C GLN A 63 -5.25 -6.03 19.90
N ALA A 64 -6.01 -6.42 18.87
CA ALA A 64 -6.53 -7.78 18.77
C ALA A 64 -5.41 -8.84 18.70
N ILE A 65 -4.35 -8.55 17.95
CA ILE A 65 -3.16 -9.41 17.85
C ILE A 65 -2.46 -9.52 19.22
N TYR A 66 -2.24 -8.40 19.88
CA TYR A 66 -1.59 -8.38 21.20
C TYR A 66 -2.39 -9.16 22.23
N GLU A 67 -3.70 -8.96 22.30
CA GLU A 67 -4.58 -9.67 23.22
C GLU A 67 -4.51 -11.19 23.01
N ARG A 68 -4.48 -11.64 21.75
CA ARG A 68 -4.32 -13.06 21.44
C ARG A 68 -2.97 -13.60 21.89
N ARG A 69 -1.89 -12.84 21.67
CA ARG A 69 -0.51 -13.23 22.01
C ARG A 69 -0.20 -13.22 23.49
N ALA A 70 -0.87 -12.36 24.25
CA ALA A 70 -0.74 -12.28 25.70
C ALA A 70 -1.71 -13.22 26.44
N SER A 71 -2.63 -13.88 25.72
CA SER A 71 -3.73 -14.64 26.31
C SER A 71 -3.25 -15.75 27.26
N ASP A 72 -2.16 -16.42 26.93
CA ASP A 72 -1.53 -17.42 27.79
C ASP A 72 -0.97 -16.82 29.08
N LEU A 73 -0.29 -15.67 29.00
CA LEU A 73 0.24 -14.94 30.15
C LEU A 73 -0.89 -14.52 31.09
N TYR A 74 -2.01 -14.03 30.55
CA TYR A 74 -3.20 -13.74 31.35
C TYR A 74 -3.72 -15.00 32.04
N ARG A 75 -3.89 -16.12 31.32
CA ARG A 75 -4.36 -17.37 31.95
C ARG A 75 -3.42 -17.86 33.05
N ILE A 76 -2.11 -17.82 32.83
CA ILE A 76 -1.10 -18.23 33.82
C ILE A 76 -1.19 -17.35 35.07
N ALA A 77 -1.23 -16.02 34.89
CA ALA A 77 -1.25 -15.06 35.99
C ALA A 77 -2.56 -15.04 36.80
N THR A 78 -3.63 -15.61 36.26
CA THR A 78 -4.98 -15.51 36.81
C THR A 78 -5.59 -16.87 37.15
N SER A 79 -4.78 -17.93 37.13
CA SER A 79 -5.23 -19.32 37.31
C SER A 79 -6.40 -19.69 36.39
N GLY A 80 -6.39 -19.16 35.16
CA GLY A 80 -7.37 -19.44 34.12
C GLY A 80 -8.58 -18.50 34.07
N SER A 81 -8.77 -17.58 35.02
CA SER A 81 -9.93 -16.68 35.00
C SER A 81 -9.88 -15.62 33.89
N GLY A 82 -8.67 -15.26 33.43
CA GLY A 82 -8.43 -14.19 32.47
C GLY A 82 -8.55 -12.78 33.05
N VAL A 83 -8.93 -12.64 34.33
CA VAL A 83 -9.09 -11.36 35.03
C VAL A 83 -7.93 -11.17 35.99
N LEU A 84 -7.12 -10.14 35.75
CA LEU A 84 -5.99 -9.81 36.62
C LEU A 84 -6.46 -9.43 38.03
N PRO A 85 -5.76 -9.88 39.09
CA PRO A 85 -6.08 -9.51 40.46
C PRO A 85 -5.89 -8.01 40.68
N GLU A 86 -6.61 -7.46 41.66
CA GLU A 86 -6.37 -6.09 42.12
C GLU A 86 -4.99 -5.95 42.76
N GLY A 87 -4.42 -4.75 42.69
CA GLY A 87 -3.09 -4.43 43.22
C GLY A 87 -1.99 -4.46 42.16
N HIS A 88 -0.74 -4.53 42.62
CA HIS A 88 0.42 -4.52 41.74
C HIS A 88 0.61 -5.86 41.04
N LEU A 89 0.79 -5.81 39.72
CA LEU A 89 1.20 -6.98 38.95
C LEU A 89 2.67 -7.30 39.22
N HIS A 90 3.00 -8.58 39.25
CA HIS A 90 4.39 -9.03 39.39
C HIS A 90 5.26 -8.42 38.27
N PRO A 91 6.45 -7.86 38.56
CA PRO A 91 7.30 -7.23 37.55
C PRO A 91 7.59 -8.12 36.34
N ASP A 92 7.80 -9.42 36.54
CA ASP A 92 8.03 -10.37 35.45
C ASP A 92 6.83 -10.51 34.52
N LEU A 93 5.60 -10.46 35.04
CA LEU A 93 4.40 -10.47 34.22
C LEU A 93 4.33 -9.19 33.38
N VAL A 94 4.62 -8.03 33.99
CA VAL A 94 4.67 -6.74 33.28
C VAL A 94 5.71 -6.78 32.16
N ASN A 95 6.90 -7.30 32.44
CA ASN A 95 7.99 -7.43 31.46
C ASN A 95 7.61 -8.37 30.31
N ARG A 96 6.99 -9.52 30.60
CA ARG A 96 6.52 -10.45 29.57
C ARG A 96 5.40 -9.85 28.72
N LEU A 97 4.42 -9.17 29.33
CA LEU A 97 3.37 -8.46 28.61
C LEU A 97 3.92 -7.34 27.73
N ALA A 98 4.94 -6.60 28.21
CA ALA A 98 5.60 -5.55 27.44
C ALA A 98 6.36 -6.12 26.23
N ALA A 99 7.07 -7.24 26.43
CA ALA A 99 7.75 -7.95 25.33
C ALA A 99 6.75 -8.41 24.25
N GLU A 100 5.59 -8.93 24.66
CA GLU A 100 4.54 -9.33 23.73
C GLU A 100 3.93 -8.15 22.96
N ALA A 101 3.77 -7.00 23.62
CA ALA A 101 3.33 -5.77 22.96
C ALA A 101 4.35 -5.29 21.91
N ALA A 102 5.63 -5.24 22.28
CA ALA A 102 6.71 -4.81 21.39
C ALA A 102 6.84 -5.73 20.16
N LYS A 103 6.77 -7.06 20.37
CA LYS A 103 6.83 -8.05 19.29
C LYS A 103 5.62 -7.93 18.35
N SER A 104 4.41 -7.75 18.91
CA SER A 104 3.19 -7.56 18.12
C SER A 104 3.26 -6.28 17.28
N ALA A 105 3.71 -5.16 17.86
CA ALA A 105 3.88 -3.89 17.15
C ALA A 105 4.91 -4.01 16.00
N LYS A 106 6.03 -4.69 16.25
CA LYS A 106 7.05 -4.97 15.23
C LYS A 106 6.50 -5.79 14.06
N HIS A 107 5.68 -6.80 14.35
CA HIS A 107 5.05 -7.60 13.30
C HIS A 107 4.04 -6.80 12.48
N VAL A 108 3.14 -6.07 13.13
CA VAL A 108 2.15 -5.19 12.48
C VAL A 108 2.83 -4.16 11.57
N LEU A 109 3.89 -3.50 12.06
CA LEU A 109 4.68 -2.55 11.27
C LEU A 109 5.30 -3.22 10.02
N ARG A 110 5.91 -4.40 10.18
CA ARG A 110 6.51 -5.14 9.07
C ARG A 110 5.48 -5.57 8.04
N MET A 111 4.29 -6.00 8.46
CA MET A 111 3.18 -6.30 7.55
C MET A 111 2.79 -5.07 6.72
N CYS A 112 2.64 -3.91 7.38
CA CYS A 112 2.29 -2.65 6.71
C CYS A 112 3.38 -2.18 5.73
N ILE A 113 4.66 -2.23 6.12
CA ILE A 113 5.78 -1.86 5.23
C ILE A 113 5.82 -2.77 4.01
N ARG A 114 5.71 -4.09 4.21
CA ARG A 114 5.75 -5.08 3.12
C ARG A 114 4.58 -4.89 2.15
N ALA A 115 3.41 -4.49 2.64
CA ALA A 115 2.23 -4.24 1.82
C ALA A 115 2.43 -3.13 0.78
N LEU A 116 3.35 -2.18 1.00
CA LEU A 116 3.62 -1.11 0.03
C LEU A 116 4.09 -1.66 -1.33
N ASP A 117 4.80 -2.79 -1.33
CA ASP A 117 5.23 -3.46 -2.56
C ASP A 117 4.08 -4.16 -3.30
N TYR A 118 2.94 -4.39 -2.62
CA TYR A 118 1.73 -5.05 -3.13
C TYR A 118 0.59 -4.08 -3.41
N CYS A 119 0.89 -2.78 -3.43
CA CYS A 119 -0.07 -1.75 -3.81
C CYS A 119 -0.01 -1.52 -5.33
N PRO A 120 -1.13 -1.10 -5.96
CA PRO A 120 -1.08 -0.50 -7.27
C PRO A 120 -0.19 0.75 -7.24
N PRO A 121 0.43 1.14 -8.36
CA PRO A 121 1.45 2.20 -8.34
C PRO A 121 0.87 3.62 -8.27
N VAL A 122 -0.44 3.76 -8.45
CA VAL A 122 -1.16 5.03 -8.48
C VAL A 122 -2.52 4.86 -7.81
N ASP A 123 -3.07 5.96 -7.29
CA ASP A 123 -4.43 6.05 -6.72
C ASP A 123 -4.75 4.93 -5.72
N VAL A 124 -3.80 4.63 -4.83
CA VAL A 124 -3.96 3.60 -3.79
C VAL A 124 -5.09 4.00 -2.85
N THR A 125 -6.09 3.13 -2.74
CA THR A 125 -7.16 3.27 -1.74
C THR A 125 -6.83 2.48 -0.48
N PHE A 126 -7.49 2.79 0.65
CA PHE A 126 -7.34 1.99 1.88
C PHE A 126 -7.79 0.53 1.69
N GLY A 127 -8.73 0.28 0.78
CA GLY A 127 -9.12 -1.07 0.38
C GLY A 127 -8.01 -1.80 -0.36
N ASP A 128 -7.32 -1.13 -1.29
CA ASP A 128 -6.14 -1.69 -1.97
C ASP A 128 -5.04 -2.01 -0.96
N PHE A 129 -4.81 -1.13 0.02
CA PHE A 129 -3.83 -1.34 1.08
C PHE A 129 -4.17 -2.56 1.97
N LEU A 130 -5.45 -2.78 2.29
CA LEU A 130 -5.87 -4.00 2.99
C LEU A 130 -5.54 -5.25 2.16
N ARG A 131 -5.91 -5.26 0.88
CA ARG A 131 -5.59 -6.39 -0.02
C ARG A 131 -4.10 -6.63 -0.10
N ALA A 132 -3.31 -5.56 -0.15
CA ALA A 132 -1.87 -5.61 -0.16
C ALA A 132 -1.28 -6.21 1.13
N ILE A 133 -1.80 -5.83 2.32
CA ILE A 133 -1.40 -6.42 3.60
C ILE A 133 -1.66 -7.93 3.62
N ILE A 134 -2.88 -8.34 3.24
CA ILE A 134 -3.28 -9.75 3.28
C ILE A 134 -2.48 -10.58 2.26
N THR A 135 -2.35 -10.10 1.03
CA THR A 135 -1.58 -10.79 -0.03
C THR A 135 -0.12 -10.96 0.38
N ALA A 136 0.52 -9.87 0.82
CA ALA A 136 1.92 -9.88 1.21
C ALA A 136 2.19 -10.81 2.40
N ASP A 137 1.22 -10.95 3.31
CA ASP A 137 1.35 -11.84 4.45
C ASP A 137 1.20 -13.31 4.10
N VAL A 138 0.21 -13.65 3.25
CA VAL A 138 0.03 -15.01 2.73
C VAL A 138 1.29 -15.50 2.02
N ASP A 139 1.98 -14.63 1.29
CA ASP A 139 3.21 -15.01 0.57
C ASP A 139 4.40 -15.31 1.50
N LEU A 140 4.51 -14.60 2.64
CA LEU A 140 5.67 -14.74 3.53
C LEU A 140 5.44 -15.73 4.67
N VAL A 141 4.22 -15.78 5.20
CA VAL A 141 3.85 -16.61 6.35
C VAL A 141 2.78 -17.56 5.85
N ARG A 142 3.00 -18.87 5.86
CA ARG A 142 1.96 -19.79 5.40
C ARG A 142 0.87 -19.94 6.45
N ASP A 143 1.29 -20.25 7.67
CA ASP A 143 0.40 -20.54 8.80
C ASP A 143 0.20 -19.30 9.67
N ASP A 144 -1.05 -18.80 9.72
CA ASP A 144 -1.46 -17.66 10.53
C ASP A 144 -2.15 -18.12 11.82
N ASP A 145 -1.42 -18.86 12.65
CA ASP A 145 -1.93 -19.48 13.89
C ASP A 145 -2.54 -18.46 14.86
N LEU A 146 -2.04 -17.23 14.81
CA LEU A 146 -2.50 -16.13 15.64
C LEU A 146 -3.53 -15.24 14.94
N SER A 147 -3.97 -15.61 13.74
CA SER A 147 -5.03 -14.95 12.96
C SER A 147 -4.83 -13.44 12.79
N TYR A 148 -3.59 -13.03 12.53
CA TYR A 148 -3.22 -11.65 12.23
C TYR A 148 -4.02 -11.11 11.04
N ARG A 149 -4.19 -11.92 9.98
CA ARG A 149 -4.94 -11.53 8.79
C ARG A 149 -6.39 -11.21 9.14
N VAL A 150 -7.02 -12.07 9.95
CA VAL A 150 -8.39 -11.86 10.41
C VAL A 150 -8.50 -10.60 11.27
N ALA A 151 -7.52 -10.33 12.12
CA ALA A 151 -7.48 -9.10 12.92
C ALA A 151 -7.45 -7.84 12.04
N PHE A 152 -6.65 -7.82 10.98
CA PHE A 152 -6.65 -6.71 10.01
C PHE A 152 -7.98 -6.59 9.27
N ILE A 153 -8.53 -7.70 8.77
CA ILE A 153 -9.80 -7.72 8.04
C ILE A 153 -10.94 -7.13 8.89
N GLU A 154 -11.08 -7.60 10.13
CA GLU A 154 -12.13 -7.15 11.03
C GLU A 154 -11.94 -5.70 11.46
N ALA A 155 -10.70 -5.26 11.72
CA ALA A 155 -10.42 -3.88 12.08
C ALA A 155 -10.75 -2.89 10.95
N PHE A 156 -10.41 -3.24 9.71
CA PHE A 156 -10.71 -2.42 8.53
C PHE A 156 -12.21 -2.39 8.26
N ARG A 157 -12.88 -3.55 8.34
CA ARG A 157 -14.32 -3.69 8.18
C ARG A 157 -15.10 -2.81 9.16
N ARG A 158 -14.73 -2.82 10.44
CA ARG A 158 -15.36 -2.02 11.51
C ARG A 158 -15.32 -0.50 11.25
N ARG A 159 -14.42 -0.05 10.37
CA ARG A 159 -14.23 1.37 10.00
C ARG A 159 -14.67 1.70 8.58
N GLY A 160 -15.40 0.79 7.94
CA GLY A 160 -15.93 1.03 6.60
C GLY A 160 -14.91 0.90 5.48
N ILE A 161 -13.73 0.34 5.75
CA ILE A 161 -12.70 0.16 4.74
C ILE A 161 -12.95 -1.16 4.01
N TYR A 162 -13.49 -1.04 2.80
CA TYR A 162 -13.74 -2.17 1.91
C TYR A 162 -12.98 -1.98 0.58
N PRO A 163 -12.35 -3.02 0.04
CA PRO A 163 -11.94 -3.01 -1.37
C PRO A 163 -13.17 -3.04 -2.26
N ARG A 164 -13.11 -2.37 -3.40
CA ARG A 164 -14.27 -2.16 -4.29
C ARG A 164 -14.54 -3.33 -5.22
N ASP A 165 -13.55 -4.19 -5.43
CA ASP A 165 -13.52 -5.24 -6.44
C ASP A 165 -13.65 -6.65 -5.85
N VAL A 166 -14.00 -6.77 -4.56
CA VAL A 166 -14.28 -8.04 -3.88
C VAL A 166 -15.68 -8.05 -3.28
N ARG A 167 -16.34 -9.21 -3.34
CA ARG A 167 -17.69 -9.39 -2.79
C ARG A 167 -17.70 -9.76 -1.30
N THR A 168 -16.62 -10.39 -0.84
CA THR A 168 -16.50 -10.96 0.50
C THR A 168 -15.16 -10.58 1.13
N LEU A 169 -15.17 -10.35 2.44
CA LEU A 169 -13.96 -10.08 3.22
C LEU A 169 -13.44 -11.38 3.85
N SER A 170 -12.80 -12.20 3.03
CA SER A 170 -12.03 -13.36 3.47
C SER A 170 -10.57 -13.22 3.03
N VAL A 171 -9.68 -13.99 3.63
CA VAL A 171 -8.26 -14.01 3.23
C VAL A 171 -8.11 -14.32 1.74
N ASP A 172 -8.82 -15.33 1.24
CA ASP A 172 -8.75 -15.74 -0.16
C ASP A 172 -9.32 -14.69 -1.11
N SER A 173 -10.44 -14.06 -0.77
CA SER A 173 -11.04 -13.01 -1.61
C SER A 173 -10.19 -11.74 -1.67
N LEU A 174 -9.50 -11.40 -0.57
CA LEU A 174 -8.66 -10.21 -0.48
C LEU A 174 -7.31 -10.38 -1.16
N ARG A 175 -6.83 -11.61 -1.29
CA ARG A 175 -5.59 -11.88 -2.02
C ARG A 175 -5.69 -11.37 -3.46
N TRP A 176 -4.64 -10.73 -3.96
CA TRP A 176 -4.57 -10.38 -5.38
C TRP A 176 -4.61 -11.66 -6.23
N PRO A 177 -5.27 -11.64 -7.40
CA PRO A 177 -5.28 -12.80 -8.29
C PRO A 177 -3.85 -13.23 -8.67
N ASP A 178 -3.56 -14.51 -8.51
CA ASP A 178 -2.29 -15.11 -8.89
C ASP A 178 -2.20 -15.19 -10.42
N SER A 179 -1.29 -14.41 -11.01
CA SER A 179 -1.04 -14.34 -12.45
C SER A 179 -0.38 -15.62 -13.00
N GLY A 180 0.16 -16.48 -12.13
CA GLY A 180 0.86 -17.71 -12.52
C GLY A 180 -0.04 -18.94 -12.73
N ARG A 181 -1.37 -18.81 -12.66
CA ARG A 181 -2.31 -19.95 -12.75
C ARG A 181 -3.17 -19.90 -14.02
N GLY A 182 -3.43 -21.06 -14.62
CA GLY A 182 -4.32 -21.20 -15.78
C GLY A 182 -3.69 -20.83 -17.12
N HIS A 183 -4.49 -20.39 -18.09
CA HIS A 183 -4.05 -20.06 -19.46
C HIS A 183 -3.04 -18.89 -19.56
N GLU A 184 -2.86 -18.12 -18.48
CA GLU A 184 -1.88 -17.04 -18.39
C GLU A 184 -0.45 -17.56 -18.13
N ALA A 185 -0.31 -18.79 -17.60
CA ALA A 185 0.99 -19.37 -17.20
C ALA A 185 2.00 -19.46 -18.36
N ASP A 186 1.54 -19.84 -19.56
CA ASP A 186 2.42 -19.92 -20.74
C ASP A 186 2.93 -18.55 -21.18
N ARG A 187 2.09 -17.49 -21.08
CA ARG A 187 2.53 -16.12 -21.38
C ARG A 187 3.50 -15.61 -20.33
N VAL A 188 3.20 -15.87 -19.07
CA VAL A 188 4.07 -15.54 -17.94
C VAL A 188 5.43 -16.20 -18.10
N GLY A 189 5.48 -17.48 -18.46
CA GLY A 189 6.72 -18.20 -18.70
C GLY A 189 7.55 -17.60 -19.84
N ARG A 190 6.91 -17.21 -20.96
CA ARG A 190 7.60 -16.54 -22.07
C ARG A 190 8.14 -15.16 -21.68
N LEU A 191 7.32 -14.34 -21.03
CA LEU A 191 7.76 -13.02 -20.57
C LEU A 191 8.90 -13.14 -19.57
N ALA A 192 8.77 -14.05 -18.60
CA ALA A 192 9.80 -14.28 -17.61
C ALA A 192 11.11 -14.75 -18.24
N ALA A 193 11.08 -15.67 -19.22
CA ALA A 193 12.27 -16.11 -19.95
C ALA A 193 12.99 -14.96 -20.67
N LEU A 194 12.24 -13.98 -21.18
CA LEU A 194 12.81 -12.82 -21.88
C LEU A 194 13.51 -11.84 -20.93
N ILE A 195 13.04 -11.74 -19.69
CA ILE A 195 13.62 -10.87 -18.67
C ILE A 195 14.48 -11.63 -17.65
N ASP A 196 14.64 -12.95 -17.82
CA ASP A 196 15.27 -13.85 -16.84
C ASP A 196 16.70 -13.43 -16.53
N ASP A 197 17.50 -13.15 -17.55
CA ASP A 197 18.88 -12.69 -17.36
C ASP A 197 18.93 -11.37 -16.59
N LYS A 198 17.97 -10.47 -16.80
CA LYS A 198 17.85 -9.21 -16.05
C LYS A 198 17.38 -9.42 -14.61
N LEU A 199 16.50 -10.39 -14.38
CA LEU A 199 16.06 -10.78 -13.03
C LEU A 199 17.18 -11.50 -12.26
N LYS A 200 18.06 -12.25 -12.93
CA LYS A 200 19.25 -12.84 -12.30
C LYS A 200 20.22 -11.77 -11.79
N GLU A 201 20.38 -10.66 -12.50
CA GLU A 201 21.20 -9.51 -12.03
C GLU A 201 20.68 -8.91 -10.71
N LEU A 202 19.42 -9.15 -10.36
CA LEU A 202 18.81 -8.72 -9.10
C LEU A 202 19.07 -9.67 -7.92
N ARG A 203 19.56 -10.89 -8.16
CA ARG A 203 19.92 -11.83 -7.09
C ARG A 203 21.22 -11.46 -6.38
N ASP A 204 22.08 -10.70 -7.03
CA ASP A 204 23.39 -10.35 -6.47
C ASP A 204 23.28 -9.24 -5.42
N ASP A 205 23.75 -9.53 -4.21
CA ASP A 205 23.79 -8.59 -3.10
C ASP A 205 24.68 -7.38 -3.43
N ALA A 206 24.06 -6.22 -3.65
CA ALA A 206 24.79 -4.97 -3.78
C ALA A 206 25.23 -4.49 -2.38
N ARG A 207 26.49 -4.05 -2.26
CA ARG A 207 27.10 -3.69 -0.96
C ARG A 207 26.60 -2.37 -0.37
N THR A 208 25.96 -1.50 -1.16
CA THR A 208 25.50 -0.17 -0.71
C THR A 208 24.16 0.22 -1.34
N ARG A 209 23.42 1.09 -0.64
CA ARG A 209 22.15 1.65 -1.14
C ARG A 209 22.28 2.38 -2.49
N LYS A 210 23.41 3.08 -2.70
CA LYS A 210 23.69 3.80 -3.96
C LYS A 210 23.76 2.83 -5.14
N VAL A 211 24.50 1.71 -4.97
CA VAL A 211 24.63 0.69 -6.02
C VAL A 211 23.28 0.04 -6.33
N TYR A 212 22.44 -0.22 -5.31
CA TYR A 212 21.06 -0.70 -5.53
C TYR A 212 20.24 0.27 -6.37
N PHE A 213 20.28 1.57 -6.04
CA PHE A 213 19.53 2.59 -6.76
C PHE A 213 19.97 2.70 -8.23
N GLU A 214 21.29 2.78 -8.48
CA GLU A 214 21.85 2.86 -9.84
C GLU A 214 21.58 1.60 -10.66
N ARG A 215 21.61 0.41 -10.03
CA ARG A 215 21.24 -0.85 -10.70
C ARG A 215 19.75 -0.88 -11.04
N SER A 216 18.89 -0.46 -10.12
CA SER A 216 17.44 -0.36 -10.35
C SER A 216 17.12 0.55 -11.55
N GLN A 217 17.76 1.72 -11.64
CA GLN A 217 17.57 2.63 -12.77
C GLN A 217 18.03 2.04 -14.10
N ARG A 218 19.20 1.38 -14.13
CA ARG A 218 19.68 0.71 -15.35
C ARG A 218 18.74 -0.41 -15.80
N LEU A 219 18.29 -1.25 -14.88
CA LEU A 219 17.35 -2.33 -15.19
C LEU A 219 15.99 -1.81 -15.66
N ALA A 220 15.52 -0.69 -15.10
CA ALA A 220 14.30 -0.04 -15.55
C ALA A 220 14.42 0.44 -17.01
N GLU A 221 15.54 1.08 -17.37
CA GLU A 221 15.80 1.53 -18.74
C GLU A 221 15.99 0.35 -19.71
N ASP A 222 16.72 -0.69 -19.31
CA ASP A 222 16.88 -1.92 -20.09
C ASP A 222 15.53 -2.58 -20.38
N LEU A 223 14.69 -2.76 -19.35
CA LEU A 223 13.36 -3.33 -19.50
C LEU A 223 12.48 -2.47 -20.40
N ARG A 224 12.53 -1.15 -20.24
CA ARG A 224 11.80 -0.21 -21.10
C ARG A 224 12.22 -0.35 -22.56
N ASN A 225 13.52 -0.42 -22.84
CA ASN A 225 14.05 -0.57 -24.19
C ASN A 225 13.70 -1.94 -24.79
N MET A 226 13.74 -3.00 -23.99
CA MET A 226 13.30 -4.33 -24.41
C MET A 226 11.82 -4.34 -24.82
N ILE A 227 10.95 -3.77 -23.99
CA ILE A 227 9.52 -3.64 -24.31
C ILE A 227 9.35 -2.81 -25.61
N ARG A 228 10.08 -1.71 -25.77
CA ARG A 228 10.00 -0.88 -26.98
C ARG A 228 10.59 -1.51 -28.24
N ALA A 229 11.54 -2.43 -28.11
CA ALA A 229 12.17 -3.07 -29.26
C ALA A 229 11.34 -4.21 -29.87
N SER A 230 10.40 -4.80 -29.12
CA SER A 230 9.68 -6.00 -29.55
C SER A 230 8.15 -5.86 -29.47
N ASP A 231 7.49 -5.93 -30.64
CA ASP A 231 6.02 -5.98 -30.74
C ASP A 231 5.44 -7.15 -29.96
N PHE A 232 6.09 -8.31 -30.03
CA PHE A 232 5.68 -9.50 -29.30
C PHE A 232 5.67 -9.25 -27.77
N VAL A 233 6.74 -8.65 -27.23
CA VAL A 233 6.83 -8.36 -25.79
C VAL A 233 5.79 -7.34 -25.37
N ARG A 234 5.60 -6.25 -26.13
CA ARG A 234 4.54 -5.26 -25.84
C ARG A 234 3.17 -5.91 -25.77
N HIS A 235 2.82 -6.67 -26.80
CA HIS A 235 1.49 -7.25 -26.91
C HIS A 235 1.23 -8.26 -25.80
N GLU A 236 2.17 -9.17 -25.55
CA GLU A 236 2.03 -10.17 -24.48
C GLU A 236 1.97 -9.52 -23.10
N LEU A 237 2.81 -8.51 -22.84
CA LEU A 237 2.79 -7.77 -21.58
C LEU A 237 1.48 -7.00 -21.40
N GLU A 238 1.01 -6.27 -22.42
CA GLU A 238 -0.25 -5.52 -22.38
C GLU A 238 -1.45 -6.43 -22.07
N GLN A 239 -1.50 -7.63 -22.66
CA GLN A 239 -2.53 -8.63 -22.38
C GLN A 239 -2.41 -9.16 -20.94
N LEU A 240 -1.21 -9.51 -20.51
CA LEU A 240 -0.95 -10.05 -19.18
C LEU A 240 -1.33 -9.07 -18.06
N ILE A 241 -1.04 -7.79 -18.27
CA ILE A 241 -1.41 -6.73 -17.33
C ILE A 241 -2.84 -6.23 -17.55
N ARG A 242 -3.68 -6.96 -18.31
CA ARG A 242 -5.11 -6.63 -18.52
C ARG A 242 -5.34 -5.19 -18.98
N ARG A 243 -4.41 -4.69 -19.82
CA ARG A 243 -4.42 -3.32 -20.35
C ARG A 243 -4.45 -2.23 -19.27
N HIS A 244 -3.89 -2.51 -18.08
CA HIS A 244 -3.65 -1.47 -17.07
C HIS A 244 -2.78 -0.33 -17.64
N VAL A 245 -1.91 -0.68 -18.60
CA VAL A 245 -1.11 0.22 -19.43
C VAL A 245 -1.34 -0.17 -20.89
N VAL A 246 -1.52 0.82 -21.77
CA VAL A 246 -1.68 0.63 -23.22
C VAL A 246 -0.31 0.83 -23.87
N MET A 247 0.18 -0.16 -24.61
CA MET A 247 1.54 -0.15 -25.17
C MET A 247 1.56 -0.36 -26.69
N SER A 248 0.56 -1.04 -27.23
CA SER A 248 0.60 -1.61 -28.58
C SER A 248 -0.19 -0.80 -29.60
N SER A 249 -1.10 0.07 -29.17
CA SER A 249 -1.98 0.82 -30.07
C SER A 249 -2.11 2.28 -29.62
N PRO A 250 -1.87 3.26 -30.52
CA PRO A 250 -2.07 4.67 -30.22
C PRO A 250 -3.44 4.96 -29.61
N HIS A 251 -3.47 5.90 -28.67
CA HIS A 251 -4.70 6.40 -28.06
C HIS A 251 -4.65 7.94 -28.08
N PRO A 252 -5.70 8.64 -28.55
CA PRO A 252 -5.64 10.09 -28.78
C PRO A 252 -5.34 10.93 -27.54
N GLU A 253 -5.60 10.40 -26.35
CA GLU A 253 -5.34 11.07 -25.07
C GLU A 253 -4.06 10.56 -24.37
N ILE A 254 -3.29 9.69 -25.00
CA ILE A 254 -1.99 9.22 -24.50
C ILE A 254 -0.92 9.74 -25.47
N GLU A 255 0.10 10.38 -24.94
CA GLU A 255 1.20 10.87 -25.78
C GLU A 255 1.96 9.71 -26.37
N ASN A 256 2.26 9.78 -27.67
CA ASN A 256 3.12 8.80 -28.32
C ASN A 256 4.59 9.20 -28.19
N ASP A 257 5.48 8.21 -28.24
CA ASP A 257 6.91 8.42 -28.38
C ASP A 257 7.33 8.61 -29.85
N ARG A 258 8.64 8.67 -30.09
CA ARG A 258 9.21 8.92 -31.43
C ARG A 258 8.89 7.83 -32.45
N SER A 259 8.46 6.66 -32.01
CA SER A 259 8.07 5.53 -32.85
C SER A 259 6.56 5.45 -33.08
N ASP A 260 5.83 6.52 -32.74
CA ASP A 260 4.36 6.60 -32.81
C ASP A 260 3.63 5.55 -31.95
N LEU A 261 4.26 5.10 -30.86
CA LEU A 261 3.69 4.18 -29.89
C LEU A 261 3.36 4.88 -28.57
N PRO A 262 2.32 4.45 -27.83
CA PRO A 262 1.97 5.03 -26.54
C PRO A 262 3.14 5.09 -25.57
N GLN A 263 3.38 6.28 -25.00
CA GLN A 263 4.44 6.49 -24.03
C GLN A 263 4.07 5.85 -22.68
N PHE A 264 5.03 5.15 -22.08
CA PHE A 264 4.97 4.64 -20.72
C PHE A 264 6.34 4.80 -20.03
N GLU A 265 6.33 4.65 -18.71
CA GLU A 265 7.50 4.72 -17.85
C GLU A 265 7.65 3.41 -17.08
N VAL A 266 8.82 2.76 -17.16
CA VAL A 266 9.22 1.75 -16.17
C VAL A 266 9.83 2.52 -15.02
N HIS A 267 9.04 2.77 -13.99
CA HIS A 267 9.39 3.68 -12.89
C HIS A 267 10.42 3.05 -11.93
N ALA A 268 10.31 1.75 -11.69
CA ALA A 268 11.22 1.04 -10.78
C ALA A 268 11.34 -0.43 -11.17
N VAL A 269 12.55 -0.98 -11.00
CA VAL A 269 12.85 -2.42 -11.03
C VAL A 269 13.75 -2.72 -9.85
N ARG A 270 13.19 -3.27 -8.77
CA ARG A 270 13.94 -3.49 -7.52
C ARG A 270 13.77 -4.89 -6.95
N PRO A 271 14.82 -5.45 -6.33
CA PRO A 271 14.68 -6.66 -5.56
C PRO A 271 13.99 -6.36 -4.21
N ALA A 272 13.25 -7.35 -3.71
CA ALA A 272 12.64 -7.34 -2.40
C ALA A 272 12.96 -8.67 -1.72
N HIS A 273 13.92 -8.63 -0.79
CA HIS A 273 14.34 -9.77 0.03
C HIS A 273 13.61 -9.73 1.36
N ARG A 274 12.88 -10.79 1.68
CA ARG A 274 12.03 -10.85 2.88
C ARG A 274 12.32 -12.11 3.65
N VAL A 275 12.47 -11.97 4.96
CA VAL A 275 12.69 -13.09 5.87
C VAL A 275 11.44 -13.24 6.74
N GLY A 276 10.83 -14.42 6.68
CA GLY A 276 9.68 -14.81 7.48
C GLY A 276 10.05 -15.05 8.94
N PRO A 277 9.04 -15.17 9.83
CA PRO A 277 9.25 -15.46 11.24
C PRO A 277 10.09 -16.72 11.50
N ASP A 278 9.93 -17.74 10.66
CA ASP A 278 10.59 -19.05 10.78
C ASP A 278 11.91 -19.14 10.01
N GLY A 279 12.37 -18.02 9.45
CA GLY A 279 13.62 -17.94 8.68
C GLY A 279 13.46 -18.19 7.18
N ASP A 280 12.26 -18.51 6.71
CA ASP A 280 11.96 -18.63 5.28
C ASP A 280 12.30 -17.35 4.53
N VAL A 281 13.00 -17.48 3.39
CA VAL A 281 13.39 -16.34 2.57
C VAL A 281 12.54 -16.30 1.31
N VAL A 282 11.84 -15.18 1.12
CA VAL A 282 11.08 -14.88 -0.09
C VAL A 282 11.78 -13.75 -0.83
N ASN A 283 12.28 -14.06 -2.02
CA ASN A 283 12.98 -13.13 -2.89
C ASN A 283 12.10 -12.78 -4.07
N HIS A 284 11.66 -11.53 -4.15
CA HIS A 284 10.85 -11.03 -5.26
C HIS A 284 11.59 -9.95 -6.05
N ALA A 285 11.22 -9.76 -7.30
CA ALA A 285 11.47 -8.52 -8.03
C ALA A 285 10.15 -7.76 -8.18
N VAL A 286 10.19 -6.48 -7.82
CA VAL A 286 9.06 -5.56 -7.94
C VAL A 286 9.36 -4.64 -9.11
N VAL A 287 8.49 -4.70 -10.13
CA VAL A 287 8.56 -3.85 -11.32
C VAL A 287 7.34 -2.94 -11.32
N VAL A 288 7.56 -1.63 -11.49
CA VAL A 288 6.48 -0.65 -11.54
C VAL A 288 6.46 0.00 -12.92
N ILE A 289 5.31 -0.09 -13.59
CA ILE A 289 5.07 0.57 -14.87
C ILE A 289 3.94 1.57 -14.70
N ALA A 290 4.15 2.82 -15.13
CA ALA A 290 3.17 3.88 -15.04
C ALA A 290 2.94 4.54 -16.41
N GLN A 291 1.74 5.07 -16.59
CA GLN A 291 1.33 5.76 -17.81
C GLN A 291 0.47 6.99 -17.48
N ARG A 292 0.52 7.98 -18.36
CA ARG A 292 -0.22 9.23 -18.25
C ARG A 292 -1.17 9.36 -19.44
N ARG A 293 -2.39 9.81 -19.15
CA ARG A 293 -3.44 10.13 -20.12
C ARG A 293 -3.85 11.58 -19.87
N LYS A 294 -3.75 12.43 -20.90
CA LYS A 294 -4.12 13.85 -20.85
C LYS A 294 -5.56 13.99 -21.29
N VAL A 295 -6.42 14.37 -20.34
CA VAL A 295 -7.86 14.58 -20.56
C VAL A 295 -8.26 15.98 -20.14
N ARG A 296 -9.50 16.39 -20.40
CA ARG A 296 -10.04 17.63 -19.81
C ARG A 296 -10.73 17.36 -18.47
N LEU A 297 -10.68 18.33 -17.56
CA LEU A 297 -11.44 18.28 -16.31
C LEU A 297 -12.95 18.22 -16.59
N ASP A 298 -13.48 19.13 -17.39
CA ASP A 298 -14.81 19.07 -17.99
C ASP A 298 -14.68 18.69 -19.48
N PRO A 299 -15.17 17.52 -19.91
CA PRO A 299 -15.12 17.11 -21.31
C PRO A 299 -16.05 17.93 -22.22
N ALA A 300 -17.08 18.59 -21.67
CA ALA A 300 -18.03 19.39 -22.43
C ALA A 300 -17.52 20.80 -22.74
N ASP A 301 -16.56 21.31 -21.96
CA ASP A 301 -15.95 22.63 -22.16
C ASP A 301 -14.54 22.52 -22.78
N PRO A 302 -14.34 22.92 -24.05
CA PRO A 302 -13.02 22.92 -24.68
C PRO A 302 -11.99 23.80 -23.96
N ALA A 303 -12.42 24.83 -23.23
CA ALA A 303 -11.58 25.74 -22.46
C ALA A 303 -11.27 25.22 -21.05
N SER A 304 -11.87 24.10 -20.64
CA SER A 304 -11.58 23.47 -19.35
C SER A 304 -10.09 23.16 -19.20
N PRO A 305 -9.51 23.33 -17.99
CA PRO A 305 -8.11 22.99 -17.74
C PRO A 305 -7.82 21.51 -18.04
N PRO A 306 -6.59 21.20 -18.48
CA PRO A 306 -6.15 19.81 -18.67
C PRO A 306 -6.01 19.11 -17.32
N LEU A 307 -6.34 17.83 -17.30
CA LEU A 307 -6.20 16.91 -16.19
C LEU A 307 -5.25 15.78 -16.60
N THR A 308 -4.24 15.51 -15.77
CA THR A 308 -3.37 14.34 -15.95
C THR A 308 -3.97 13.15 -15.20
N PHE A 309 -4.55 12.22 -15.94
CA PHE A 309 -4.99 10.93 -15.43
C PHE A 309 -3.83 9.94 -15.45
N ARG A 310 -3.70 9.10 -14.41
CA ARG A 310 -2.58 8.17 -14.26
C ARG A 310 -3.07 6.74 -14.15
N GLY A 311 -2.44 5.83 -14.86
CA GLY A 311 -2.65 4.39 -14.76
C GLY A 311 -1.31 3.70 -14.58
N GLY A 312 -1.35 2.41 -14.27
CA GLY A 312 -0.13 1.65 -14.08
C GLY A 312 -0.35 0.29 -13.46
N VAL A 313 0.73 -0.46 -13.38
CA VAL A 313 0.77 -1.80 -12.80
C VAL A 313 2.06 -2.00 -12.00
N THR A 314 1.91 -2.63 -10.84
CA THR A 314 2.99 -3.21 -10.05
C THR A 314 3.02 -4.70 -10.36
N LEU A 315 4.14 -5.19 -10.88
CA LEU A 315 4.39 -6.59 -11.17
C LEU A 315 5.30 -7.16 -10.09
N ILE A 316 4.95 -8.34 -9.58
CA ILE A 316 5.73 -9.05 -8.56
C ILE A 316 6.16 -10.39 -9.14
N PHE A 317 7.46 -10.53 -9.37
CA PHE A 317 8.07 -11.77 -9.83
C PHE A 317 8.70 -12.52 -8.67
N ASN A 318 8.53 -13.83 -8.62
CA ASN A 318 9.29 -14.69 -7.74
C ASN A 318 10.68 -14.95 -8.34
N LEU A 319 11.75 -14.58 -7.64
CA LEU A 319 13.13 -14.73 -8.13
C LEU A 319 13.71 -16.14 -7.96
N ALA A 320 13.01 -17.05 -7.26
CA ALA A 320 13.40 -18.45 -7.17
C ALA A 320 12.85 -19.26 -8.35
N THR A 321 11.61 -18.98 -8.76
CA THR A 321 10.94 -19.69 -9.87
C THR A 321 10.91 -18.90 -11.17
N PHE A 322 11.31 -17.62 -11.15
CA PHE A 322 11.20 -16.68 -12.27
C PHE A 322 9.78 -16.67 -12.86
N THR A 323 8.77 -16.55 -12.00
CA THR A 323 7.37 -16.48 -12.44
C THR A 323 6.73 -15.18 -11.97
N LEU A 324 5.87 -14.59 -12.80
CA LEU A 324 5.01 -13.48 -12.39
C LEU A 324 3.93 -14.03 -11.45
N GLN A 325 3.95 -13.59 -10.19
CA GLN A 325 2.94 -13.95 -9.21
C GLN A 325 1.75 -12.99 -9.25
N TYR A 326 2.00 -11.69 -9.42
CA TYR A 326 0.93 -10.69 -9.35
C TYR A 326 1.14 -9.57 -10.36
N ALA A 327 0.05 -9.15 -11.01
CA ALA A 327 -0.08 -7.91 -11.74
C ALA A 327 -1.17 -7.03 -11.10
N ILE A 328 -0.74 -6.05 -10.30
CA ILE A 328 -1.61 -5.23 -9.44
C ILE A 328 -1.68 -3.83 -10.02
N GLY A 329 -2.80 -3.43 -10.61
CA GLY A 329 -2.87 -2.20 -11.38
C GLY A 329 -4.14 -1.39 -11.22
N LYS A 330 -4.10 -0.19 -11.81
CA LYS A 330 -5.25 0.69 -12.05
C LYS A 330 -5.24 1.09 -13.52
N GLY A 331 -6.36 0.88 -14.21
CA GLY A 331 -6.42 0.97 -15.66
C GLY A 331 -6.27 2.39 -16.16
N ILE A 332 -5.36 2.63 -17.10
CA ILE A 332 -5.23 3.94 -17.76
C ILE A 332 -6.48 4.35 -18.55
N LEU A 333 -7.28 3.36 -18.97
CA LEU A 333 -8.57 3.55 -19.66
C LEU A 333 -9.79 3.36 -18.75
N ASP A 334 -9.61 3.39 -17.42
CA ASP A 334 -10.70 3.26 -16.45
C ASP A 334 -11.49 4.58 -16.38
N ASP A 335 -12.56 4.66 -17.16
CA ASP A 335 -13.38 5.87 -17.26
C ASP A 335 -14.24 6.11 -16.00
N ASP A 336 -14.59 5.07 -15.24
CA ASP A 336 -15.29 5.21 -13.94
C ASP A 336 -14.39 5.89 -12.92
N ARG A 337 -13.10 5.48 -12.87
CA ARG A 337 -12.10 6.13 -12.01
C ARG A 337 -11.82 7.56 -12.46
N LEU A 338 -11.77 7.79 -13.77
CA LEU A 338 -11.62 9.15 -14.31
C LEU A 338 -12.81 10.03 -13.92
N HIS A 339 -14.04 9.52 -14.00
CA HIS A 339 -15.25 10.25 -13.57
C HIS A 339 -15.16 10.62 -12.09
N GLN A 340 -14.81 9.68 -11.22
CA GLN A 340 -14.66 9.95 -9.79
C GLN A 340 -13.58 10.98 -9.49
N GLN A 341 -12.46 10.95 -10.22
CA GLN A 341 -11.42 11.97 -10.09
C GLN A 341 -11.96 13.34 -10.53
N ARG A 342 -12.69 13.42 -11.66
CA ARG A 342 -13.31 14.68 -12.10
C ARG A 342 -14.29 15.23 -11.06
N GLU A 343 -15.18 14.40 -10.50
CA GLU A 343 -16.11 14.81 -9.45
C GLU A 343 -15.41 15.32 -8.19
N LEU A 344 -14.35 14.63 -7.76
CA LEU A 344 -13.57 15.04 -6.59
C LEU A 344 -12.96 16.44 -6.80
N LEU A 345 -12.48 16.73 -8.01
CA LEU A 345 -11.86 18.00 -8.36
C LEU A 345 -12.84 19.12 -8.64
N SER A 346 -13.97 18.82 -9.30
CA SER A 346 -15.00 19.82 -9.60
C SER A 346 -15.76 20.27 -8.35
N THR A 347 -15.92 19.39 -7.36
CA THR A 347 -16.62 19.72 -6.11
C THR A 347 -15.79 20.54 -5.12
N GLY A 348 -14.49 20.79 -5.38
CA GLY A 348 -13.61 21.54 -4.48
C GLY A 348 -13.44 20.88 -3.10
N ARG A 349 -13.86 19.61 -2.95
CA ARG A 349 -13.80 18.84 -1.69
C ARG A 349 -12.37 18.43 -1.31
N VAL A 350 -11.44 18.63 -2.24
CA VAL A 350 -10.02 18.55 -1.95
C VAL A 350 -9.59 19.93 -1.48
N GLY A 351 -9.26 20.03 -0.18
CA GLY A 351 -8.91 21.29 0.47
C GLY A 351 -7.78 22.06 -0.24
N SER A 352 -7.51 23.28 0.23
CA SER A 352 -6.50 24.22 -0.31
C SER A 352 -5.13 23.60 -0.59
N ALA A 353 -4.75 22.53 0.13
CA ALA A 353 -3.55 21.75 -0.12
C ALA A 353 -3.51 21.11 -1.52
N TRP A 354 -4.62 20.58 -2.04
CA TRP A 354 -4.60 19.89 -3.34
C TRP A 354 -4.46 20.87 -4.51
N ASN A 355 -5.15 22.01 -4.47
CA ASN A 355 -5.05 23.07 -5.47
C ASN A 355 -3.67 23.74 -5.50
N THR A 356 -3.03 23.93 -4.34
CA THR A 356 -1.70 24.54 -4.24
C THR A 356 -0.60 23.68 -4.87
N TYR A 357 -0.72 22.34 -4.82
CA TYR A 357 0.38 21.43 -5.18
C TYR A 357 0.13 20.58 -6.43
N PHE A 358 -1.12 20.34 -6.81
CA PHE A 358 -1.48 19.60 -8.03
C PHE A 358 -2.11 20.49 -9.12
N GLY A 359 -2.46 21.74 -8.80
CA GLY A 359 -3.13 22.67 -9.71
C GLY A 359 -2.25 23.77 -10.34
N ALA A 360 -0.98 23.93 -9.92
CA ALA A 360 -0.09 24.99 -10.43
C ALA A 360 0.72 24.51 -11.66
N PRO A 361 0.53 25.10 -12.86
CA PRO A 361 1.30 24.73 -14.06
C PRO A 361 2.79 25.11 -14.00
N HIS A 362 3.18 25.97 -13.04
CA HIS A 362 4.48 26.64 -13.01
C HIS A 362 5.49 26.08 -11.99
N LEU A 363 5.09 25.16 -11.11
CA LEU A 363 6.04 24.47 -10.24
C LEU A 363 6.50 23.21 -10.96
N GLY A 364 7.71 23.27 -11.53
CA GLY A 364 8.33 22.14 -12.19
C GLY A 364 8.25 20.88 -11.32
N LEU A 365 7.77 19.79 -11.93
CA LEU A 365 7.56 18.44 -11.42
C LEU A 365 8.83 17.72 -10.91
N ALA A 366 9.82 18.46 -10.40
CA ALA A 366 11.06 17.92 -9.84
C ALA A 366 10.94 17.56 -8.34
N ALA A 367 9.84 17.92 -7.67
CA ALA A 367 9.60 17.63 -6.25
C ALA A 367 8.40 16.70 -6.06
N GLU A 368 8.55 15.66 -5.24
CA GLU A 368 7.49 14.70 -4.93
C GLU A 368 6.36 15.38 -4.12
N PRO A 369 5.10 15.34 -4.58
CA PRO A 369 3.96 16.00 -3.91
C PRO A 369 3.76 15.55 -2.45
N PHE A 370 4.14 14.31 -2.13
CA PHE A 370 4.09 13.75 -0.78
C PHE A 370 5.05 14.45 0.19
N ALA A 371 6.27 14.78 -0.26
CA ALA A 371 7.28 15.46 0.57
C ALA A 371 6.88 16.91 0.89
N MET A 372 6.06 17.54 0.04
CA MET A 372 5.56 18.90 0.27
C MET A 372 4.37 18.92 1.24
N LEU A 373 3.48 17.92 1.21
CA LEU A 373 2.35 17.77 2.14
C LEU A 373 2.80 17.67 3.62
N HIS A 374 4.00 17.14 3.86
CA HIS A 374 4.54 16.95 5.21
C HIS A 374 5.55 18.03 5.65
N ARG A 375 5.84 19.02 4.79
CA ARG A 375 6.74 20.15 5.11
C ARG A 375 6.02 21.36 5.69
N SER A 376 4.75 21.57 5.35
CA SER A 376 3.99 22.76 5.77
C SER A 376 3.62 22.81 7.24
N ASP A 377 3.75 21.71 7.98
CA ASP A 377 3.49 21.65 9.43
C ASP A 377 4.74 21.98 10.28
N GLU A 378 5.92 22.18 9.67
CA GLU A 378 7.15 22.51 10.42
C GLU A 378 7.46 24.02 10.51
N GLU A 379 6.68 24.90 9.88
CA GLU A 379 6.98 26.35 9.81
C GLU A 379 5.97 27.29 10.49
N LEU A 380 5.15 26.79 11.42
CA LEU A 380 4.36 27.68 12.30
C LEU A 380 4.59 27.35 13.77
N ALA A 381 5.78 27.72 14.25
CA ALA A 381 5.97 28.18 15.62
C ALA A 381 6.97 29.35 15.59
N PRO A 382 6.68 30.49 16.27
CA PRO A 382 7.60 31.62 16.36
C PRO A 382 8.89 31.29 17.11
#